data_AF-A0A285MC12-F1
#
_entry.id   AF-A0A285MC12-F1
#
_cell.length_a   1.000
_cell.length_b   1.000
_cell.length_c   1.000
_cell.angle_alpha   90.00
_cell.angle_beta   90.00
_cell.angle_gamma   90.00
#
_symmetry.space_group_name_H-M   'P 1'
#
loop_
_entity.id
_entity.type
_entity.pdbx_description
1 polymer ?
#
loop_
_entity_poly.entity_id
_entity_poly.type
_entity_poly.pdbx_seq_one_letter_code
_entity_poly.pdbx_strand_id
1 'polypeptide(L)' 'MLTPTQIENLNVWIKEAYGSPEELTKQLDKLIFILHFLEEEVFTKREIQSAAELLKGFGEVLE' A
#
# COMPACT_ATOMS: atom_id res chain seq x y z
N MET A 1 17.10 -5.29 -8.09
CA MET A 1 15.99 -6.00 -8.76
C MET A 1 15.42 -6.98 -7.75
N LEU A 2 14.10 -7.20 -7.76
CA LEU A 2 13.47 -8.18 -6.87
C LEU A 2 13.90 -9.61 -7.23
N THR A 3 14.02 -10.47 -6.22
CA THR A 3 14.22 -11.91 -6.43
C THR A 3 12.94 -12.56 -6.95
N PRO A 4 13.01 -13.75 -7.59
CA PRO A 4 11.81 -14.48 -8.01
C PRO A 4 10.82 -14.71 -6.86
N THR A 5 11.32 -15.02 -5.66
CA THR A 5 10.50 -15.21 -4.45
C THR A 5 9.82 -13.92 -4.01
N GLN A 6 10.52 -12.77 -4.04
CA GLN A 6 9.90 -11.47 -3.73
C GLN A 6 8.81 -11.10 -4.75
N ILE A 7 9.00 -11.42 -6.03
CA ILE A 7 7.98 -11.20 -7.07
C ILE A 7 6.75 -12.08 -6.81
N GLU A 8 6.94 -13.34 -6.44
CA GLU A 8 5.84 -14.24 -6.09
C GLU A 8 5.08 -13.77 -4.85
N ASN A 9 5.79 -13.45 -3.77
CA ASN A 9 5.20 -12.92 -2.53
C ASN A 9 4.42 -11.63 -2.78
N LEU A 10 4.96 -10.74 -3.62
CA LEU A 10 4.27 -9.50 -4.01
C LEU A 10 2.98 -9.78 -4.77
N ASN A 11 3.00 -10.70 -5.74
CA ASN A 11 1.80 -11.05 -6.50
C ASN A 11 0.71 -11.69 -5.61
N VAL A 12 1.11 -12.55 -4.67
CA VAL A 12 0.18 -13.16 -3.70
C VAL A 12 -0.42 -12.08 -2.80
N TRP A 13 0.42 -11.24 -2.19
CA TRP A 13 -0.03 -10.15 -1.31
C TRP A 13 -0.95 -9.17 -2.03
N ILE A 14 -0.63 -8.77 -3.27
CA ILE A 14 -1.49 -7.92 -4.09
C ILE A 14 -2.86 -8.54 -4.28
N LYS A 15 -2.90 -9.82 -4.65
CA LYS A 15 -4.15 -10.53 -4.93
C LYS A 15 -5.00 -10.71 -3.67
N GLU A 16 -4.38 -11.01 -2.54
CA GLU A 16 -5.10 -11.25 -1.29
C GLU A 16 -5.60 -9.96 -0.64
N ALA A 17 -4.79 -8.91 -0.62
CA ALA A 17 -5.13 -7.66 0.06
C ALA A 17 -5.91 -6.67 -0.84
N TYR A 18 -5.65 -6.65 -2.14
CA TYR A 18 -6.20 -5.65 -3.08
C TYR A 18 -6.94 -6.25 -4.27
N GLY A 19 -6.89 -7.58 -4.47
CA GLY A 19 -7.56 -8.29 -5.56
C GLY A 19 -6.89 -8.16 -6.92
N SER A 20 -6.28 -7.01 -7.23
CA SER A 20 -5.59 -6.75 -8.50
C SER A 20 -4.47 -5.70 -8.35
N PRO A 21 -3.44 -5.73 -9.22
CA PRO A 21 -2.43 -4.67 -9.27
C PRO A 21 -3.03 -3.28 -9.52
N GLU A 22 -4.06 -3.18 -10.35
CA GLU A 22 -4.73 -1.91 -10.66
C GLU A 22 -5.39 -1.28 -9.42
N GLU A 23 -5.98 -2.11 -8.55
CA GLU A 23 -6.58 -1.61 -7.31
C GLU A 23 -5.51 -1.17 -6.31
N LEU A 24 -4.39 -1.89 -6.23
CA LEU A 24 -3.22 -1.44 -5.46
C LEU A 24 -2.71 -0.07 -5.96
N THR A 25 -2.63 0.13 -7.28
CA THR A 25 -2.23 1.43 -7.84
C THR A 25 -3.14 2.56 -7.36
N LYS A 26 -4.46 2.37 -7.35
CA LYS A 26 -5.39 3.38 -6.81
C LYS A 26 -5.16 3.67 -5.33
N GLN A 27 -4.85 2.63 -4.54
CA GLN A 27 -4.53 2.82 -3.12
C GLN A 27 -3.21 3.57 -2.93
N LEU A 28 -2.21 3.33 -3.78
CA LEU A 28 -0.95 4.08 -3.81
C LEU A 28 -1.16 5.55 -4.21
N ASP A 29 -2.02 5.83 -5.19
CA ASP A 29 -2.37 7.21 -5.56
C ASP A 29 -3.07 7.92 -4.40
N LYS A 30 -3.99 7.23 -3.71
CA LYS A 30 -4.63 7.74 -2.49
C LYS A 30 -3.62 7.98 -1.37
N LEU A 31 -2.67 7.07 -1.17
CA LEU A 31 -1.59 7.21 -0.20
C LEU A 31 -0.80 8.51 -0.44
N ILE A 32 -0.42 8.79 -1.69
CA ILE A 32 0.31 10.02 -2.06
C ILE A 32 -0.50 11.25 -1.66
N PHE A 33 -1.80 11.25 -1.94
CA PHE A 33 -2.70 12.34 -1.55
C PHE A 33 -2.80 12.48 -0.02
N ILE A 34 -2.88 11.37 0.73
CA ILE A 34 -2.88 11.37 2.20
C ILE A 34 -1.59 11.98 2.76
N LEU A 35 -0.44 11.60 2.22
CA LEU A 35 0.85 12.12 2.67
C LEU A 35 1.00 13.61 2.38
N HIS A 36 0.43 14.11 1.28
CA HIS A 36 0.51 15.52 0.93
C HIS A 36 -0.30 16.42 1.88
N PHE A 37 -1.48 15.96 2.30
CA PHE A 37 -2.39 16.74 3.15
C PHE A 37 -2.49 16.19 4.58
N LEU A 38 -1.43 15.54 5.08
CA LEU A 38 -1.46 14.82 6.35
C LEU A 38 -1.78 15.73 7.55
N GLU A 39 -1.29 16.97 7.52
CA GLU A 39 -1.48 17.95 8.59
C GLU A 39 -2.78 18.75 8.47
N GLU A 40 -3.48 18.69 7.32
CA GLU A 40 -4.60 19.59 7.01
C GLU A 40 -5.96 19.11 7.59
N GLU A 41 -5.97 18.14 8.50
CA GLU A 41 -7.19 17.49 9.05
C GLU A 41 -8.17 16.99 7.96
N VAL A 42 -7.68 16.74 6.74
CA VAL A 42 -8.49 16.33 5.58
C VAL A 42 -8.92 14.87 5.66
N PHE A 43 -8.13 14.02 6.34
CA PHE A 43 -8.38 12.58 6.41
C PHE A 43 -8.72 12.12 7.82
N THR A 44 -9.53 11.07 7.88
CA THR A 44 -9.79 10.39 9.13
C THR A 44 -8.56 9.63 9.61
N LYS A 45 -8.45 9.43 10.94
CA LYS A 45 -7.41 8.58 11.53
C LYS A 45 -7.36 7.17 10.93
N ARG A 46 -8.53 6.63 10.56
CA ARG A 46 -8.64 5.31 9.92
C ARG A 46 -7.99 5.31 8.54
N GLU A 47 -8.19 6.35 7.74
CA GLU A 47 -7.57 6.44 6.41
C GLU A 47 -6.05 6.58 6.50
N ILE A 48 -5.57 7.37 7.46
CA ILE A 48 -4.12 7.48 7.75
C ILE A 48 -3.56 6.11 8.21
N GLN A 49 -4.30 5.38 9.04
CA GLN A 49 -3.89 4.04 9.47
C GLN A 49 -3.85 3.05 8.30
N SER A 50 -4.87 3.03 7.44
CA SER A 50 -4.87 2.15 6.26
C SER A 50 -3.72 2.47 5.30
N ALA A 51 -3.38 3.75 5.14
CA ALA A 51 -2.19 4.21 4.43
C ALA A 51 -0.88 3.64 5.03
N ALA A 52 -0.74 3.70 6.36
CA ALA A 52 0.42 3.14 7.05
C ALA A 52 0.50 1.60 6.95
N GLU A 53 -0.64 0.91 7.04
CA GLU A 53 -0.72 -0.55 6.90
C GLU A 53 -0.31 -1.01 5.50
N LEU A 54 -0.70 -0.28 4.46
CA LEU A 54 -0.25 -0.53 3.09
C LEU A 54 1.28 -0.45 2.99
N LEU A 55 1.89 0.60 3.53
CA LEU A 55 3.35 0.78 3.53
C LEU A 55 4.07 -0.32 4.32
N LYS A 56 3.51 -0.72 5.47
CA LYS A 56 4.04 -1.81 6.29
C LYS A 56 4.00 -3.15 5.55
N GLY A 57 2.89 -3.46 4.88
CA GLY A 57 2.76 -4.68 4.09
C GLY A 57 3.76 -4.75 2.93
N PHE A 58 4.05 -3.62 2.27
CA PHE A 58 5.15 -3.55 1.30
C PHE A 58 6.50 -3.90 1.93
N GLY A 59 6.80 -3.37 3.12
CA GLY A 59 8.04 -3.71 3.83
C GLY A 59 8.17 -5.21 4.10
N GLU A 60 7.11 -5.83 4.61
CA GLU A 60 7.07 -7.27 4.93
C GLU A 60 7.23 -8.18 3.71
N VAL A 61 6.72 -7.74 2.55
CA VAL A 61 6.83 -8.49 1.28
C VAL A 61 8.26 -8.40 0.70
N LEU A 62 8.97 -7.32 0.98
CA LEU A 62 10.29 -7.03 0.42
C LEU A 62 11.46 -7.52 1.28
N GLU A 63 11.21 -7.87 2.55
CA GLU A 63 12.18 -8.50 3.46
C GLU A 63 12.54 -9.93 3.02
#